data_AF-A0A8S3EF74-F1
#
_entry.id   AF-A0A8S3EF74-F1
#
_cell.length_a   1.000
_cell.length_b   1.000
_cell.length_c   1.000
_cell.angle_alpha   90.00
_cell.angle_beta   90.00
_cell.angle_gamma   90.00
#
_symmetry.space_group_name_H-M   'P 1'
#
loop_
_entity.id
_entity.type
_entity.pdbx_description
1 polymer ?
#
loop_
_entity_poly.entity_id
_entity_poly.type
_entity_poly.pdbx_seq_one_letter_code
_entity_poly.pdbx_strand_id
1 'polypeptide(L)'
;SPKNVVLSQVTGAYGLGFGAIEFDWNAWVAYLDSPILVPFWAHIHIFVGFAAVIWIAAPLTYYLNLWDSKKLPIISNSVFDKDGNFYNTSKILTKEYHRNETAYEIYGPGFLSGGFVISYAFTFASIASLIVHTIVYHGKTIVKQFRSSLSEKNNDIHAKLMSHYPEVPEWW
;
A
#
# COMPACT_ATOMS: atom_id res chain seq x y z
N SER A 1 4.92 3.14 -29.83
CA SER A 1 5.78 2.69 -28.73
C SER A 1 7.25 2.85 -29.12
N PRO A 2 8.11 3.39 -28.24
CA PRO A 2 9.55 3.44 -28.50
C PRO A 2 10.08 2.03 -28.76
N LYS A 3 10.98 1.87 -29.74
CA LYS A 3 11.64 0.58 -30.01
C LYS A 3 12.72 0.24 -28.98
N ASN A 4 13.12 1.21 -28.14
CA ASN A 4 14.12 1.04 -27.10
C ASN A 4 13.44 0.65 -25.78
N VAL A 5 13.72 -0.58 -25.33
CA VAL A 5 13.17 -1.16 -24.10
C VAL A 5 13.57 -0.34 -22.87
N VAL A 6 14.81 0.12 -22.79
CA VAL A 6 15.30 0.91 -21.65
C VAL A 6 14.58 2.26 -21.58
N LEU A 7 14.43 2.94 -22.71
CA LEU A 7 13.69 4.21 -22.75
C LEU A 7 12.22 4.00 -22.34
N SER A 8 11.59 2.93 -22.82
CA SER A 8 10.22 2.59 -22.44
C SER A 8 10.10 2.24 -20.95
N GLN A 9 11.12 1.66 -20.33
CA GLN A 9 11.15 1.39 -18.89
C GLN A 9 11.32 2.66 -18.07
N VAL A 10 12.06 3.65 -18.57
CA VAL A 10 12.31 4.90 -17.83
C VAL A 10 11.13 5.87 -17.97
N THR A 11 10.61 6.07 -19.18
CA THR A 11 9.66 7.13 -19.50
C THR A 11 8.30 6.63 -20.00
N GLY A 12 8.12 5.32 -20.17
CA GLY A 12 6.87 4.76 -20.72
C GLY A 12 5.74 4.71 -19.68
N ALA A 13 4.52 4.45 -20.16
CA ALA A 13 3.31 4.35 -19.32
C ALA A 13 3.38 3.24 -18.24
N TYR A 14 4.18 2.20 -18.47
CA TYR A 14 4.49 1.14 -17.51
C TYR A 14 5.95 1.22 -17.00
N GLY A 15 6.51 2.43 -17.08
CA GLY A 15 7.88 2.73 -16.69
C GLY A 15 7.96 3.38 -15.30
N LEU A 16 9.15 3.88 -14.98
CA LEU A 16 9.50 4.46 -13.68
C LEU A 16 8.99 5.90 -13.48
N GLY A 17 8.28 6.46 -14.48
CA GLY A 17 7.74 7.82 -14.45
C GLY A 17 8.82 8.91 -14.53
N PHE A 18 10.03 8.58 -14.97
CA PHE A 18 11.13 9.55 -15.00
C PHE A 18 10.85 10.63 -16.07
N GLY A 19 10.88 11.89 -15.67
CA GLY A 19 10.60 13.02 -16.57
C GLY A 19 9.11 13.25 -16.88
N ALA A 20 8.20 12.52 -16.22
CA ALA A 20 6.76 12.83 -16.26
C ALA A 20 6.48 14.02 -15.34
N ILE A 21 6.65 15.23 -15.88
CA ILE A 21 6.32 16.48 -15.18
C ILE A 21 4.92 16.90 -15.60
N GLU A 22 4.01 16.95 -14.63
CA GLU A 22 2.62 17.36 -14.85
C GLU A 22 2.36 18.70 -14.15
N PHE A 23 1.78 19.65 -14.89
CA PHE A 23 1.36 20.97 -14.39
C PHE A 23 -0.16 21.08 -14.21
N ASP A 24 -0.88 19.96 -14.19
CA ASP A 24 -2.33 19.94 -13.99
C ASP A 24 -2.67 19.93 -12.49
N TRP A 25 -3.20 21.04 -11.99
CA TRP A 25 -3.64 21.15 -10.59
C TRP A 25 -4.67 20.08 -10.20
N ASN A 26 -5.55 19.68 -11.12
CA ASN A 26 -6.57 18.66 -10.82
C ASN A 26 -5.94 17.28 -10.62
N ALA A 27 -4.92 16.93 -11.42
CA ALA A 27 -4.17 15.70 -11.24
C ALA A 27 -3.46 15.67 -9.88
N TRP A 28 -2.83 16.78 -9.48
CA TRP A 28 -2.16 16.89 -8.17
C TRP A 28 -3.12 16.69 -7.00
N VAL A 29 -4.26 17.37 -7.02
CA VAL A 29 -5.28 17.28 -5.95
C VAL A 29 -5.89 15.87 -5.87
N ALA A 30 -6.04 15.18 -7.01
CA ALA A 30 -6.62 13.84 -7.03
C ALA A 30 -5.72 12.76 -6.37
N TYR A 31 -4.40 12.96 -6.38
CA TYR A 31 -3.43 11.95 -5.91
C TYR A 31 -2.76 12.29 -4.57
N LEU A 32 -2.58 13.57 -4.24
CA LEU A 32 -1.86 14.02 -3.03
C LEU A 32 -2.75 14.76 -2.03
N ASP A 33 -4.07 14.69 -2.20
CA ASP A 33 -5.05 15.55 -1.54
C ASP A 33 -4.76 17.04 -1.81
N SER A 34 -5.49 17.94 -1.14
CA SER A 34 -5.26 19.38 -1.27
C SER A 34 -3.84 19.75 -0.78
N PRO A 35 -2.92 20.15 -1.68
CA PRO A 35 -1.53 20.44 -1.33
C PRO A 35 -1.40 21.72 -0.48
N ILE A 36 -2.48 22.49 -0.36
CA ILE A 36 -2.58 23.67 0.51
C ILE A 36 -2.77 23.25 1.98
N LEU A 37 -3.41 22.11 2.23
CA LEU A 37 -3.67 21.61 3.59
C LEU A 37 -2.47 20.84 4.13
N VAL A 38 -1.79 20.10 3.27
CA VAL A 38 -0.65 19.27 3.64
C VAL A 38 0.63 20.12 3.65
N PRO A 39 1.41 20.12 4.73
CA PRO A 39 2.60 20.94 4.80
C PRO A 39 3.70 20.47 3.82
N PHE A 40 4.56 21.40 3.40
CA PHE A 40 5.60 21.13 2.39
C PHE A 40 6.57 20.00 2.78
N TRP A 41 6.96 19.88 4.06
CA TRP A 41 7.88 18.81 4.47
C TRP A 41 7.27 17.42 4.30
N ALA A 42 5.94 17.28 4.45
CA ALA A 42 5.26 16.00 4.28
C ALA A 42 5.28 15.57 2.80
N HIS A 43 5.14 16.53 1.87
CA HIS A 43 5.30 16.28 0.44
C HIS A 43 6.72 15.79 0.11
N ILE A 44 7.76 16.37 0.73
CA ILE A 44 9.14 15.88 0.56
C ILE A 44 9.25 14.43 1.02
N HIS A 45 8.66 14.05 2.16
CA HIS A 45 8.70 12.66 2.63
C HIS A 45 8.01 11.69 1.67
N ILE A 46 6.86 12.08 1.11
CA ILE A 46 6.16 11.28 0.09
C ILE A 46 7.06 11.10 -1.13
N PHE A 47 7.67 12.19 -1.62
CA PHE A 47 8.57 12.13 -2.77
C PHE A 47 9.82 11.27 -2.51
N VAL A 48 10.44 11.40 -1.33
CA VAL A 48 11.60 10.57 -0.94
C VAL A 48 11.20 9.10 -0.87
N GLY A 49 10.03 8.78 -0.32
CA GLY A 49 9.50 7.42 -0.30
C GLY A 49 9.26 6.88 -1.71
N PHE A 50 8.64 7.67 -2.58
CA PHE A 50 8.45 7.34 -3.99
C PHE A 50 9.79 7.07 -4.70
N ALA A 51 10.77 7.96 -4.56
CA ALA A 51 12.08 7.80 -5.18
C ALA A 51 12.80 6.54 -4.67
N ALA A 52 12.73 6.26 -3.36
CA ALA A 52 13.33 5.05 -2.78
C ALA A 52 12.69 3.76 -3.33
N VAL A 53 11.36 3.72 -3.44
CA VAL A 53 10.64 2.52 -3.88
C VAL A 53 10.70 2.36 -5.40
N ILE A 54 10.34 3.39 -6.14
CA ILE A 54 10.17 3.33 -7.60
C ILE A 54 11.49 3.55 -8.33
N TRP A 55 12.36 4.46 -7.90
CA TRP A 55 13.61 4.73 -8.64
C TRP A 55 14.81 3.90 -8.18
N ILE A 56 14.75 3.32 -6.98
CA ILE A 56 15.86 2.50 -6.46
C ILE A 56 15.44 1.04 -6.34
N ALA A 57 14.45 0.72 -5.50
CA ALA A 57 14.12 -0.67 -5.18
C ALA A 57 13.53 -1.44 -6.38
N ALA A 58 12.62 -0.85 -7.16
CA ALA A 58 12.02 -1.50 -8.32
C ALA A 58 13.03 -1.79 -9.47
N PRO A 59 13.93 -0.86 -9.85
CA PRO A 59 15.01 -1.16 -10.78
C PRO A 59 15.98 -2.21 -10.22
N LEU A 60 16.30 -2.15 -8.93
CA LEU A 60 17.20 -3.12 -8.30
C LEU A 60 16.64 -4.55 -8.40
N THR A 61 15.35 -4.74 -8.10
CA THR A 61 14.72 -6.07 -8.27
C THR A 61 14.73 -6.52 -9.72
N TYR A 62 14.40 -5.63 -10.65
CA TYR A 62 14.39 -5.93 -12.08
C TYR A 62 15.76 -6.33 -12.63
N TYR A 63 16.79 -5.52 -12.40
CA TYR A 63 18.13 -5.75 -12.96
C TYR A 63 18.87 -6.92 -12.31
N LEU A 64 18.63 -7.18 -11.02
CA LEU A 64 19.13 -8.38 -10.33
C LEU A 64 18.33 -9.65 -10.66
N ASN A 65 17.25 -9.56 -11.44
CA ASN A 65 16.36 -10.67 -11.78
C ASN A 65 15.80 -11.38 -10.52
N LEU A 66 15.42 -10.60 -9.51
CA LEU A 66 14.77 -11.17 -8.34
C LEU A 66 13.38 -11.67 -8.72
N TRP A 67 13.06 -12.91 -8.33
CA TRP A 67 11.78 -13.56 -8.63
C TRP A 67 11.43 -13.64 -10.12
N ASP A 68 12.44 -13.83 -10.98
CA ASP A 68 12.26 -13.88 -12.45
C ASP A 68 11.62 -12.62 -13.06
N SER A 69 11.76 -11.48 -12.38
CA SER A 69 11.16 -10.20 -12.78
C SER A 69 11.56 -9.73 -14.18
N LYS A 70 12.69 -10.18 -14.76
CA LYS A 70 13.11 -9.78 -16.12
C LYS A 70 12.16 -10.26 -17.20
N LYS A 71 11.43 -11.36 -16.96
CA LYS A 71 10.41 -11.89 -17.88
C LYS A 71 9.14 -11.04 -17.89
N LEU A 72 8.98 -10.16 -16.89
CA LEU A 72 7.79 -9.35 -16.66
C LEU A 72 8.09 -7.87 -16.97
N PRO A 73 7.05 -7.02 -17.12
CA PRO A 73 7.24 -5.58 -17.10
C PRO A 73 7.86 -5.10 -15.79
N ILE A 74 8.62 -4.01 -15.80
CA ILE A 74 9.27 -3.47 -14.60
C ILE A 74 8.24 -3.07 -13.53
N ILE A 75 7.15 -2.44 -13.96
CA ILE A 75 6.00 -2.06 -13.14
C ILE A 75 4.73 -2.45 -13.91
N SER A 76 3.87 -3.23 -13.27
CA SER A 76 2.53 -3.56 -13.75
C SER A 76 1.67 -4.03 -12.59
N ASN A 77 0.40 -3.61 -12.60
CA ASN A 77 -0.64 -4.06 -11.68
C ASN A 77 -1.30 -5.38 -12.12
N SER A 78 -0.89 -5.94 -13.26
CA SER A 78 -1.44 -7.19 -13.80
C SER A 78 -0.72 -8.42 -13.23
N VAL A 79 -1.40 -9.56 -13.26
CA VAL A 79 -0.85 -10.88 -12.89
C VAL A 79 -0.42 -11.60 -14.16
N PHE A 80 0.74 -12.25 -14.10
CA PHE A 80 1.37 -12.93 -15.23
C PHE A 80 1.54 -14.42 -14.97
N ASP A 81 1.68 -15.21 -16.02
CA ASP A 81 2.17 -16.58 -15.95
C ASP A 81 3.70 -16.63 -15.92
N LYS A 82 4.26 -17.84 -15.77
CA LYS A 82 5.71 -18.09 -15.74
C LYS A 82 6.46 -17.64 -17.02
N ASP A 83 5.73 -17.49 -18.13
CA ASP A 83 6.27 -17.14 -19.44
C ASP A 83 6.09 -15.63 -19.74
N GLY A 84 5.47 -14.88 -18.83
CA GLY A 84 5.26 -13.42 -18.95
C GLY A 84 3.99 -13.02 -19.69
N ASN A 85 3.08 -13.96 -19.99
CA ASN A 85 1.77 -13.62 -20.54
C ASN A 85 0.78 -13.30 -19.41
N PHE A 86 -0.33 -12.63 -19.75
CA PHE A 86 -1.40 -12.39 -18.77
C PHE A 86 -1.94 -13.71 -18.21
N TYR A 87 -2.05 -13.77 -16.88
CA TYR A 87 -2.50 -14.95 -16.17
C TYR A 87 -3.97 -15.25 -16.48
N ASN A 88 -4.25 -16.43 -17.00
CA ASN A 88 -5.60 -16.85 -17.36
C ASN A 88 -6.26 -17.59 -16.19
N THR A 89 -7.12 -16.89 -15.46
CA THR A 89 -7.84 -17.45 -14.30
C THR A 89 -8.85 -18.54 -14.68
N SER A 90 -9.41 -18.50 -15.89
CA SER A 90 -10.34 -19.54 -16.36
C SER A 90 -9.69 -20.92 -16.49
N LYS A 91 -8.36 -20.99 -16.64
CA LYS A 91 -7.63 -22.28 -16.70
C LYS A 91 -7.56 -23.01 -15.37
N ILE A 92 -7.69 -22.29 -14.26
CA ILE A 92 -7.59 -22.85 -12.90
C ILE A 92 -8.95 -22.95 -12.19
N LEU A 93 -10.02 -22.58 -12.87
CA LEU A 93 -11.39 -22.59 -12.35
C LEU A 93 -12.22 -23.65 -13.07
N THR A 94 -13.02 -24.37 -12.30
CA THR A 94 -14.07 -25.24 -12.81
C THR A 94 -15.21 -24.39 -13.38
N LYS A 95 -16.11 -24.97 -14.19
CA LYS A 95 -17.30 -24.27 -14.73
C LYS A 95 -18.19 -23.62 -13.65
N GLU A 96 -18.11 -24.14 -12.43
CA GLU A 96 -18.81 -23.66 -11.23
C GLU A 96 -18.01 -22.59 -10.45
N TYR A 97 -16.91 -22.07 -11.01
CA TYR A 97 -15.99 -21.11 -10.38
C TYR A 97 -15.29 -21.61 -9.10
N HIS A 98 -15.27 -22.92 -8.88
CA HIS A 98 -14.42 -23.54 -7.85
C HIS A 98 -12.98 -23.67 -8.34
N ARG A 99 -12.01 -23.57 -7.42
CA ARG A 99 -10.59 -23.79 -7.71
C ARG A 99 -10.36 -25.25 -8.09
N ASN A 100 -9.81 -25.49 -9.27
CA ASN A 100 -9.37 -26.81 -9.71
C ASN A 100 -7.89 -26.99 -9.36
N GLU A 101 -7.61 -27.80 -8.34
CA GLU A 101 -6.25 -28.01 -7.83
C GLU A 101 -5.33 -28.67 -8.86
N THR A 102 -5.81 -29.68 -9.58
CA THR A 102 -5.03 -30.37 -10.61
C THR A 102 -4.67 -29.43 -11.77
N ALA A 103 -5.61 -28.59 -12.20
CA ALA A 103 -5.34 -27.59 -13.23
C ALA A 103 -4.39 -26.49 -12.74
N TYR A 104 -4.48 -26.14 -11.45
CA TYR A 104 -3.57 -25.19 -10.81
C TYR A 104 -2.14 -25.73 -10.71
N GLU A 105 -1.96 -27.02 -10.37
CA GLU A 105 -0.64 -27.66 -10.33
C GLU A 105 0.04 -27.68 -11.71
N ILE A 106 -0.74 -27.86 -12.78
CA ILE A 106 -0.22 -27.84 -14.16
C ILE A 106 0.07 -26.41 -14.64
N TYR A 107 -0.84 -25.47 -14.38
CA TYR A 107 -0.70 -24.08 -14.87
C TYR A 107 0.30 -23.27 -14.05
N GLY A 108 0.42 -23.56 -12.76
CA GLY A 108 1.32 -22.91 -11.82
C GLY A 108 0.74 -21.64 -11.18
N PRO A 109 1.48 -21.03 -10.24
CA PRO A 109 1.08 -19.79 -9.58
C PRO A 109 1.16 -18.59 -10.52
N GLY A 110 0.39 -17.54 -10.19
CA GLY A 110 0.53 -16.24 -10.83
C GLY A 110 1.74 -15.47 -10.31
N PHE A 111 2.41 -14.75 -11.19
CA PHE A 111 3.56 -13.90 -10.92
C PHE A 111 3.17 -12.42 -10.98
N LEU A 112 3.79 -11.62 -10.13
CA LEU A 112 3.61 -10.16 -10.12
C LEU A 112 4.90 -9.50 -10.59
N SER A 113 4.78 -8.31 -11.20
CA SER A 113 5.96 -7.52 -11.58
C SER A 113 6.81 -7.19 -10.35
N GLY A 114 8.14 -7.16 -10.52
CA GLY A 114 9.08 -6.90 -9.43
C GLY A 114 8.82 -5.58 -8.72
N GLY A 115 8.46 -4.52 -9.46
CA GLY A 115 8.09 -3.24 -8.87
C GLY A 115 6.81 -3.31 -8.04
N PHE A 116 5.81 -4.07 -8.48
CA PHE A 116 4.54 -4.23 -7.76
C PHE A 116 4.69 -5.06 -6.48
N VAL A 117 5.54 -6.10 -6.49
CA VAL A 117 5.88 -6.88 -5.28
C VAL A 117 6.53 -5.99 -4.23
N ILE A 118 7.47 -5.14 -4.63
CA ILE A 118 8.13 -4.21 -3.70
C ILE A 118 7.14 -3.19 -3.13
N SER A 119 6.27 -2.62 -3.97
CA SER A 119 5.21 -1.73 -3.49
C SER A 119 4.33 -2.40 -2.43
N TYR A 120 3.93 -3.66 -2.64
CA TYR A 120 3.20 -4.44 -1.63
C TYR A 120 3.98 -4.61 -0.33
N ALA A 121 5.27 -4.95 -0.41
CA ALA A 121 6.11 -5.12 0.76
C ALA A 121 6.19 -3.84 1.60
N PHE A 122 6.35 -2.68 0.95
CA PHE A 122 6.35 -1.39 1.64
C PHE A 122 4.99 -1.01 2.24
N THR A 123 3.88 -1.37 1.59
CA THR A 123 2.54 -1.18 2.16
C THR A 123 2.33 -2.05 3.41
N PHE A 124 2.79 -3.29 3.43
CA PHE A 124 2.74 -4.09 4.66
C PHE A 124 3.65 -3.54 5.76
N ALA A 125 4.84 -3.08 5.37
CA ALA A 125 5.77 -2.45 6.30
C ALA A 125 5.21 -1.14 6.89
N SER A 126 4.43 -0.36 6.13
CA SER A 126 3.83 0.89 6.63
C SER A 126 2.76 0.61 7.69
N ILE A 127 1.94 -0.44 7.51
CA ILE A 127 0.96 -0.87 8.53
C ILE A 127 1.68 -1.28 9.82
N ALA A 128 2.74 -2.10 9.71
CA ALA A 128 3.53 -2.51 10.86
C ALA A 128 4.21 -1.30 11.53
N SER A 129 4.76 -0.37 10.73
CA SER A 129 5.38 0.87 11.20
C SER A 129 4.39 1.74 11.96
N LEU A 130 3.16 1.89 11.48
CA LEU A 130 2.11 2.64 12.15
C LEU A 130 1.79 2.07 13.54
N ILE A 131 1.67 0.74 13.64
CA ILE A 131 1.41 0.05 14.92
C ILE A 131 2.58 0.30 15.88
N VAL A 132 3.81 0.06 15.43
CA VAL A 132 5.01 0.26 16.25
C VAL A 132 5.15 1.71 16.69
N HIS A 133 4.96 2.66 15.78
CA HIS A 133 5.02 4.09 16.07
C HIS A 133 3.98 4.49 17.14
N THR A 134 2.74 4.03 16.97
CA THR A 134 1.66 4.29 17.93
C THR A 134 1.98 3.73 19.31
N ILE A 135 2.49 2.49 19.38
CA ILE A 135 2.86 1.86 20.66
C ILE A 135 4.02 2.62 21.33
N VAL A 136 5.07 2.96 20.58
CA VAL A 136 6.28 3.59 21.15
C VAL A 136 6.01 5.02 21.62
N TYR A 137 5.34 5.83 20.79
CA TYR A 137 5.14 7.25 21.08
C TYR A 137 3.89 7.52 21.92
N HIS A 138 2.80 6.80 21.67
CA HIS A 138 1.51 7.05 22.32
C HIS A 138 1.09 5.97 23.30
N GLY A 139 1.79 4.83 23.37
CA GLY A 139 1.39 3.69 24.21
C GLY A 139 1.27 4.04 25.70
N LYS A 140 2.17 4.87 26.25
CA LYS A 140 2.07 5.31 27.65
C LYS A 140 0.80 6.15 27.89
N THR A 141 0.49 7.06 26.98
CA THR A 141 -0.70 7.93 27.05
C THR A 141 -1.97 7.09 26.89
N ILE A 142 -1.98 6.16 25.95
CA ILE A 142 -3.10 5.24 25.72
C ILE A 142 -3.37 4.40 26.97
N VAL A 143 -2.34 3.78 27.56
CA VAL A 143 -2.50 2.97 28.78
C VAL A 143 -2.96 3.82 29.96
N LYS A 144 -2.42 5.04 30.12
CA LYS A 144 -2.85 5.97 31.17
C LYS A 144 -4.33 6.33 31.01
N GLN A 145 -4.74 6.70 29.80
CA GLN A 145 -6.12 7.09 29.51
C GLN A 145 -7.06 5.89 29.68
N PHE A 146 -6.70 4.72 29.16
CA PHE A 146 -7.48 3.49 29.31
C PHE A 146 -7.72 3.13 30.78
N ARG A 147 -6.67 3.19 31.62
CA ARG A 147 -6.80 2.97 33.07
C ARG A 147 -7.64 4.05 33.76
N SER A 148 -7.53 5.30 33.30
CA SER A 148 -8.31 6.42 33.85
C SER A 148 -9.76 6.44 33.39
N SER A 149 -10.11 5.75 32.30
CA SER A 149 -11.50 5.55 31.86
C SER A 149 -12.15 4.39 32.61
N LEU A 150 -11.39 3.34 32.93
CA LEU A 150 -11.87 2.21 33.74
C LEU A 150 -11.98 2.52 35.23
N SER A 151 -11.19 3.47 35.72
CA SER A 151 -11.38 4.05 37.04
C SER A 151 -12.34 5.21 36.88
N GLU A 152 -13.46 5.28 37.62
CA GLU A 152 -14.40 6.43 37.66
C GLU A 152 -13.76 7.72 38.24
N LYS A 153 -12.47 7.96 37.97
CA LYS A 153 -11.65 8.98 38.59
C LYS A 153 -11.54 10.25 37.76
N ASN A 154 -12.27 10.37 36.66
CA ASN A 154 -12.48 11.66 36.03
C ASN A 154 -13.67 12.35 36.68
N ASN A 155 -13.38 12.98 37.82
CA ASN A 155 -14.20 13.98 38.50
C ASN A 155 -14.28 15.28 37.69
N ASP A 156 -14.62 15.21 36.41
CA ASP A 156 -15.09 16.43 35.75
C ASP A 156 -16.50 16.77 36.26
N ILE A 157 -16.83 18.06 36.29
CA ILE A 157 -18.10 18.53 36.85
C ILE A 157 -19.31 17.93 36.10
N HIS A 158 -19.15 17.63 34.80
CA HIS A 158 -20.20 17.05 33.99
C HIS A 158 -20.46 15.59 34.35
N ALA A 159 -19.43 14.76 34.50
CA ALA A 159 -19.51 13.38 34.96
C ALA A 159 -20.16 13.30 36.36
N LYS A 160 -19.83 14.23 37.25
CA LYS A 160 -20.42 14.33 38.59
C LYS A 160 -21.91 14.75 38.59
N LEU A 161 -22.30 15.61 37.66
CA LEU A 161 -23.71 15.98 37.47
C LEU A 161 -24.48 14.84 36.80
N MET A 162 -23.87 14.15 35.84
CA MET A 162 -24.46 13.02 35.12
C MET A 162 -24.62 11.77 35.98
N SER A 163 -23.81 11.58 37.02
CA SER A 163 -23.92 10.44 37.95
C SER A 163 -25.23 10.39 38.74
N HIS A 164 -26.06 11.44 38.68
CA HIS A 164 -27.41 11.44 39.27
C HIS A 164 -28.46 10.72 38.41
N TYR A 165 -28.15 10.48 37.14
CA TYR A 165 -29.05 9.81 36.20
C TYR A 165 -28.62 8.35 36.00
N PRO A 166 -29.56 7.41 35.83
CA PRO A 166 -29.22 6.02 35.54
C PRO A 166 -28.48 5.92 34.20
N GLU A 167 -27.41 5.11 34.16
CA GLU A 167 -26.65 4.87 32.93
C GLU A 167 -27.53 4.19 31.89
N VAL A 168 -27.42 4.65 30.65
CA VAL A 168 -28.07 4.02 29.50
C VAL A 168 -27.33 2.76 29.11
N PRO A 169 -28.00 1.72 28.60
CA PRO A 169 -27.35 0.52 28.10
C PRO A 169 -26.31 0.86 27.02
N GLU A 170 -25.11 0.29 27.11
CA GLU A 170 -24.05 0.48 26.10
C GLU A 170 -24.35 -0.25 24.77
N TRP A 171 -25.44 -1.02 24.71
CA TRP A 171 -25.89 -1.75 23.54
C TRP A 171 -27.25 -1.25 23.07
N TRP A 172 -27.45 -1.23 21.75
CA TRP A 172 -28.70 -0.88 21.08
C TRP A 172 -29.51 -2.13 20.76
#